data_AF-A0A967CI05-F1
#
_entry.id   AF-A0A967CI05-F1
#
_cell.length_a   1.000
_cell.length_b   1.000
_cell.length_c   1.000
_cell.angle_alpha   90.00
_cell.angle_beta   90.00
_cell.angle_gamma   90.00
#
_symmetry.space_group_name_H-M   'P 1'
#
loop_
_entity.id
_entity.type
_entity.pdbx_description
1 polymer ?
#
loop_
_entity_poly.entity_id
_entity_poly.type
_entity_poly.pdbx_seq_one_letter_code
_entity_poly.pdbx_strand_id
1 'polypeptide(L)'
;MDVMQGQGFLLTDWYQIRLNTVEAVKHYEALSFDCKAALQLLWAKEILGAGRVVIADRLHAHILCMLMRVPHILLENSIGKLGAFAKSWTADSELVRWAQTPQQALAIAQEWAVTLHQETIGSMIPVIQEVIQKRLTYLSADRLQTLVEA
;
A
#
# COMPACT_ATOMS: atom_id res chain seq x y z
N MET A 1 18.19 -14.21 -0.94
CA MET A 1 18.36 -13.92 -2.39
C MET A 1 18.01 -12.47 -2.56
N ASP A 2 18.93 -11.72 -3.15
CA ASP A 2 19.10 -10.29 -2.89
C ASP A 2 17.88 -9.45 -3.28
N VAL A 3 17.28 -8.81 -2.27
CA VAL A 3 16.73 -7.46 -2.48
C VAL A 3 17.85 -6.71 -3.18
N MET A 4 17.63 -6.23 -4.40
CA MET A 4 18.61 -5.40 -5.13
C MET A 4 18.79 -4.07 -4.37
N GLN A 5 19.45 -4.13 -3.22
CA GLN A 5 19.80 -3.01 -2.37
C GLN A 5 21.09 -2.42 -2.91
N GLY A 6 20.94 -1.52 -3.86
CA GLY A 6 22.06 -0.79 -4.45
C GLY A 6 21.52 0.03 -5.60
N GLN A 7 21.70 1.36 -5.55
CA GLN A 7 21.13 2.38 -6.46
C GLN A 7 19.77 2.99 -6.05
N GLY A 8 19.32 2.80 -4.80
CA GLY A 8 18.13 3.50 -4.29
C GLY A 8 16.79 2.91 -4.74
N PHE A 9 16.80 1.69 -5.28
CA PHE A 9 15.61 0.90 -5.59
C PHE A 9 15.36 -0.14 -4.50
N LEU A 10 14.09 -0.36 -4.16
CA LEU A 10 13.64 -1.48 -3.36
C LEU A 10 12.78 -2.37 -4.24
N LEU A 11 13.33 -3.49 -4.72
CA LEU A 11 12.55 -4.51 -5.41
C LEU A 11 12.12 -5.56 -4.39
N THR A 12 10.82 -5.77 -4.29
CA THR A 12 10.24 -6.80 -3.42
C THR A 12 9.15 -7.55 -4.16
N ASP A 13 9.16 -8.86 -4.03
CA ASP A 13 8.06 -9.73 -4.42
C ASP A 13 7.34 -10.16 -3.15
N TRP A 14 6.03 -9.92 -3.08
CA TRP A 14 5.22 -10.30 -1.93
C TRP A 14 5.32 -11.79 -1.61
N TYR A 15 5.54 -12.64 -2.62
CA TYR A 15 5.75 -14.08 -2.41
C TYR A 15 7.09 -14.44 -1.79
N GLN A 16 8.04 -13.51 -1.75
CA GLN A 16 9.34 -13.70 -1.11
C GLN A 16 9.34 -13.24 0.35
N ILE A 17 8.35 -12.44 0.76
CA ILE A 17 8.12 -12.07 2.15
C ILE A 17 7.38 -13.24 2.82
N ARG A 18 8.15 -14.20 3.35
CA ARG A 18 7.62 -15.35 4.08
C ARG A 18 8.24 -15.45 5.45
N LEU A 19 7.45 -16.01 6.37
CA LEU A 19 7.95 -16.51 7.64
C LEU A 19 8.94 -17.64 7.33
N ASN A 20 10.18 -17.48 7.78
CA ASN A 20 11.31 -18.35 7.43
C ASN A 20 11.64 -19.38 8.51
N THR A 21 10.92 -19.38 9.63
CA THR A 21 11.07 -20.36 10.71
C THR A 21 9.77 -21.09 10.97
N VAL A 22 9.86 -22.38 11.29
CA VAL A 22 8.72 -23.21 11.70
C VAL A 22 8.01 -22.60 12.92
N GLU A 23 8.80 -22.06 13.85
CA GLU A 23 8.31 -21.36 15.03
C GLU A 23 7.44 -20.16 14.66
N ALA A 24 7.89 -19.30 13.74
CA ALA A 24 7.13 -18.12 13.33
C ALA A 24 5.86 -18.50 12.58
N VAL A 25 5.89 -19.55 11.74
CA VAL A 25 4.71 -20.06 11.05
C VAL A 25 3.65 -20.53 12.05
N LYS A 26 4.03 -21.32 13.06
CA LYS A 26 3.10 -21.79 14.10
C LYS A 26 2.49 -20.63 14.88
N HIS A 27 3.30 -19.65 15.28
CA HIS A 27 2.80 -18.46 15.96
C HIS A 27 1.81 -17.69 15.10
N TYR A 28 2.13 -17.49 13.82
CA TYR A 28 1.23 -16.82 12.89
C TYR A 28 -0.09 -17.59 12.70
N GLU A 29 -0.04 -18.92 12.55
CA GLU A 29 -1.24 -19.75 12.41
C GLU A 29 -2.16 -19.67 13.63
N ALA A 30 -1.59 -19.56 14.83
CA ALA A 30 -2.33 -19.42 16.09
C ALA A 30 -2.98 -18.03 16.29
N LEU A 31 -2.61 -17.01 15.49
CA LEU A 31 -3.22 -15.69 15.58
C LEU A 31 -4.70 -15.72 15.15
N SER A 32 -5.51 -14.88 15.79
CA SER A 32 -6.88 -14.61 15.35
C SER A 32 -6.90 -13.99 13.95
N PHE A 33 -8.08 -14.01 13.31
CA PHE A 33 -8.27 -13.36 12.02
C PHE A 33 -7.86 -11.88 12.05
N ASP A 34 -8.28 -11.13 13.07
CA ASP A 34 -7.97 -9.70 13.19
C ASP A 34 -6.48 -9.44 13.40
N CYS A 35 -5.81 -10.25 14.21
CA CYS A 35 -4.36 -10.13 14.40
C CYS A 35 -3.61 -10.39 13.08
N LYS A 36 -4.04 -11.39 12.30
CA LYS A 36 -3.46 -11.65 10.96
C LYS A 36 -3.70 -10.48 10.02
N ALA A 37 -4.92 -9.95 9.97
CA ALA A 37 -5.27 -8.83 9.11
C ALA A 37 -4.46 -7.57 9.47
N ALA A 38 -4.36 -7.25 10.76
CA ALA A 38 -3.58 -6.12 11.25
C ALA A 38 -2.08 -6.26 10.92
N LEU A 39 -1.51 -7.45 11.11
CA LEU A 39 -0.11 -7.74 10.79
C LEU A 39 0.17 -7.58 9.29
N GLN A 40 -0.71 -8.13 8.44
CA GLN A 40 -0.56 -8.01 6.98
C GLN A 40 -0.67 -6.57 6.50
N LEU A 41 -1.60 -5.79 7.06
CA LEU A 41 -1.73 -4.37 6.75
C LEU A 41 -0.50 -3.57 7.21
N LEU A 42 0.01 -3.87 8.41
CA LEU A 42 1.23 -3.26 8.93
C LEU A 42 2.40 -3.52 7.98
N TRP A 43 2.61 -4.78 7.58
CA TRP A 43 3.66 -5.12 6.62
C TRP A 43 3.49 -4.41 5.28
N ALA A 44 2.29 -4.41 4.72
CA ALA A 44 2.02 -3.72 3.46
C ALA A 44 2.34 -2.22 3.56
N LYS A 45 1.96 -1.58 4.67
CA LYS A 45 2.26 -0.17 4.95
C LYS A 45 3.77 0.08 5.03
N GLU A 46 4.52 -0.77 5.75
CA GLU A 46 5.99 -0.62 5.85
C GLU A 46 6.67 -0.79 4.48
N ILE A 47 6.27 -1.81 3.71
CA ILE A 47 6.86 -2.09 2.39
C ILE A 47 6.59 -0.96 1.40
N LEU A 48 5.32 -0.56 1.28
CA LEU A 48 4.89 0.45 0.32
C LEU A 48 5.34 1.86 0.75
N GLY A 49 5.40 2.12 2.05
CA GLY A 49 5.86 3.39 2.63
C GLY A 49 7.37 3.58 2.58
N ALA A 50 8.16 2.51 2.41
CA ALA A 50 9.61 2.62 2.24
C ALA A 50 10.00 3.27 0.89
N GLY A 51 9.12 3.23 -0.11
CA GLY A 51 9.35 3.83 -1.42
C GLY A 51 8.79 5.25 -1.51
N ARG A 52 9.55 6.17 -2.11
CA ARG A 52 9.03 7.49 -2.52
C ARG A 52 8.06 7.40 -3.72
N VAL A 53 8.26 6.37 -4.53
CA VAL A 53 7.42 6.00 -5.67
C VAL A 53 7.32 4.48 -5.70
N VAL A 54 6.12 3.96 -5.92
CA VAL A 54 5.89 2.50 -6.01
C VAL A 54 5.57 2.10 -7.45
N ILE A 55 6.12 0.98 -7.92
CA ILE A 55 5.65 0.31 -9.14
C ILE A 55 4.88 -0.93 -8.69
N ALA A 56 3.64 -1.09 -9.17
CA ALA A 56 2.78 -2.19 -8.76
C ALA A 56 1.98 -2.77 -9.92
N ASP A 57 1.83 -4.10 -9.93
CA ASP A 57 0.93 -4.85 -10.81
C ASP A 57 -0.23 -5.49 -10.04
N ARG A 58 -0.36 -5.18 -8.75
CA ARG A 58 -1.36 -5.72 -7.82
C ARG A 58 -2.40 -4.67 -7.44
N LEU A 59 -3.67 -5.06 -7.51
CA LEU A 59 -4.80 -4.19 -7.15
C LEU A 59 -4.75 -3.68 -5.71
N HIS A 60 -4.39 -4.53 -4.74
CA HIS A 60 -4.32 -4.08 -3.34
C HIS A 60 -3.16 -3.12 -3.09
N ALA A 61 -2.03 -3.26 -3.80
CA ALA A 61 -0.98 -2.26 -3.74
C ALA A 61 -1.48 -0.90 -4.26
N HIS A 62 -2.20 -0.89 -5.39
CA HIS A 62 -2.86 0.32 -5.90
C HIS A 62 -3.77 0.98 -4.87
N ILE A 63 -4.71 0.21 -4.29
CA ILE A 63 -5.66 0.72 -3.30
C ILE A 63 -4.93 1.28 -2.07
N LEU A 64 -3.96 0.55 -1.53
CA LEU A 64 -3.22 1.00 -0.36
C LEU A 64 -2.39 2.25 -0.67
N CYS A 65 -1.72 2.33 -1.83
CA CYS A 65 -0.98 3.52 -2.23
C CYS A 65 -1.90 4.73 -2.38
N MET A 66 -3.11 4.56 -2.94
CA MET A 66 -4.12 5.62 -2.98
C MET A 66 -4.51 6.10 -1.58
N LEU A 67 -4.75 5.18 -0.64
CA LEU A 67 -5.11 5.51 0.74
C LEU A 67 -3.98 6.20 1.50
N MET A 68 -2.73 5.79 1.27
CA MET A 68 -1.54 6.36 1.90
C MET A 68 -1.00 7.59 1.15
N ARG A 69 -1.63 7.98 0.05
CA ARG A 69 -1.18 9.05 -0.86
C ARG A 69 0.25 8.86 -1.40
N VAL A 70 0.66 7.62 -1.60
CA VAL A 70 1.96 7.28 -2.20
C VAL A 70 1.84 7.32 -3.73
N PRO A 71 2.62 8.14 -4.43
CA PRO A 71 2.67 8.13 -5.89
C PRO A 71 3.08 6.75 -6.40
N HIS A 72 2.34 6.20 -7.35
CA HIS A 72 2.63 4.88 -7.88
C HIS A 72 2.30 4.71 -9.36
N ILE A 73 3.04 3.80 -10.00
CA ILE A 73 2.87 3.41 -11.38
C ILE A 73 2.20 2.04 -11.42
N LEU A 74 1.11 1.95 -12.16
CA LEU A 74 0.42 0.69 -12.44
C LEU A 74 0.99 0.05 -13.69
N LEU A 75 1.52 -1.17 -13.51
CA LEU A 75 1.89 -2.05 -14.59
C LEU A 75 0.69 -2.97 -14.86
N GLU A 76 0.06 -2.81 -16.03
CA GLU A 76 -1.10 -3.64 -16.36
C GLU A 76 -0.68 -5.10 -16.54
N ASN A 77 -1.29 -5.98 -15.74
CA ASN A 77 -1.19 -7.42 -15.95
C ASN A 77 -2.24 -7.88 -16.99
N SER A 78 -1.98 -9.02 -17.63
CA SER A 78 -2.74 -9.58 -18.75
C SER A 78 -4.23 -9.91 -18.47
N ILE A 79 -4.71 -9.68 -17.25
CA ILE A 79 -6.06 -10.06 -16.79
C ILE A 79 -7.01 -8.84 -16.72
N GLY A 80 -6.52 -7.60 -16.92
CA GLY A 80 -7.34 -6.39 -17.10
C GLY A 80 -8.13 -5.91 -15.87
N LYS A 81 -8.10 -6.65 -14.75
CA LYS A 81 -8.79 -6.28 -13.49
C LYS A 81 -8.27 -4.97 -12.91
N LEU A 82 -6.95 -4.78 -12.97
CA LEU A 82 -6.30 -3.56 -12.48
C LEU A 82 -6.74 -2.36 -13.33
N GLY A 83 -6.69 -2.50 -14.66
CA GLY A 83 -7.17 -1.53 -15.64
C GLY A 83 -8.63 -1.14 -15.41
N ALA A 84 -9.51 -2.13 -15.31
CA ALA A 84 -10.95 -1.89 -15.12
C ALA A 84 -11.25 -1.14 -13.81
N PHE A 85 -10.63 -1.54 -12.70
CA PHE A 85 -10.82 -0.87 -11.42
C PHE A 85 -10.33 0.57 -11.46
N ALA A 86 -9.08 0.78 -11.86
CA ALA A 86 -8.47 2.11 -11.83
C ALA A 86 -9.14 3.06 -12.84
N LYS A 87 -9.58 2.59 -14.00
CA LYS A 87 -10.41 3.40 -14.93
C LYS A 87 -11.75 3.82 -14.32
N SER A 88 -12.35 2.97 -13.49
CA SER A 88 -13.66 3.26 -12.91
C SER A 88 -13.58 4.23 -11.73
N TRP A 89 -12.51 4.15 -10.94
CA TRP A 89 -12.47 4.77 -9.61
C TRP A 89 -11.35 5.78 -9.39
N THR A 90 -10.26 5.70 -10.17
CA THR A 90 -9.05 6.48 -9.91
C THR A 90 -8.40 7.02 -11.18
N ALA A 91 -9.16 7.13 -12.28
CA ALA A 91 -8.62 7.51 -13.59
C ALA A 91 -7.99 8.91 -13.57
N ASP A 92 -8.60 9.83 -12.83
CA ASP A 92 -8.19 11.23 -12.75
C ASP A 92 -7.22 11.52 -11.58
N SER A 93 -6.70 10.47 -10.93
CA SER A 93 -5.80 10.64 -9.79
C SER A 93 -4.39 11.02 -10.24
N GLU A 94 -3.90 12.17 -9.78
CA GLU A 94 -2.52 12.62 -10.01
C GLU A 94 -1.47 11.68 -9.37
N LEU A 95 -1.88 10.83 -8.42
CA LEU A 95 -1.01 9.86 -7.76
C LEU A 95 -0.71 8.63 -8.64
N VAL A 96 -1.38 8.48 -9.78
CA VAL A 96 -1.35 7.26 -10.59
C VAL A 96 -0.83 7.54 -11.99
N ARG A 97 0.18 6.80 -12.42
CA ARG A 97 0.58 6.72 -13.84
C ARG A 97 0.50 5.28 -14.34
N TRP A 98 0.33 5.11 -15.64
CA TRP A 98 0.29 3.81 -16.29
C TRP A 98 1.59 3.51 -17.02
N ALA A 99 1.99 2.25 -16.95
CA ALA A 99 3.03 1.69 -17.78
C ALA A 99 2.57 0.38 -18.40
N GLN A 100 2.95 0.14 -19.65
CA GLN A 100 2.71 -1.09 -20.39
C GLN A 100 3.88 -2.07 -20.27
N THR A 101 5.07 -1.57 -19.93
CA THR A 101 6.28 -2.38 -19.77
C THR A 101 7.04 -2.02 -18.49
N PRO A 102 7.79 -2.97 -17.90
CA PRO A 102 8.65 -2.69 -16.74
C PRO A 102 9.65 -1.56 -16.99
N GLN A 103 10.19 -1.46 -18.22
CA GLN A 103 11.14 -0.42 -18.61
C GLN A 103 10.47 0.97 -18.61
N GLN A 104 9.25 1.06 -19.13
CA GLN A 104 8.48 2.29 -19.07
C GLN A 104 8.15 2.67 -17.62
N ALA A 105 7.76 1.69 -16.80
CA ALA A 105 7.46 1.93 -15.38
C ALA A 105 8.68 2.48 -14.64
N LEU A 106 9.86 1.92 -14.90
CA LEU A 106 11.11 2.35 -14.30
C LEU A 106 11.48 3.78 -14.72
N ALA A 107 11.33 4.12 -16.00
CA ALA A 107 11.60 5.47 -16.50
C ALA A 107 10.71 6.52 -15.81
N ILE A 108 9.40 6.23 -15.68
CA ILE A 108 8.45 7.09 -14.98
C ILE A 108 8.81 7.21 -13.49
N ALA A 109 9.17 6.10 -12.84
CA ALA A 109 9.55 6.12 -11.43
C ALA A 109 10.78 6.99 -11.17
N GLN A 110 11.77 6.94 -12.06
CA GLN A 110 12.95 7.79 -11.99
C GLN A 110 12.61 9.27 -12.17
N GLU A 111 11.74 9.61 -13.11
CA GLU A 111 11.24 10.99 -13.30
C GLU A 111 10.57 11.52 -12.02
N TRP A 112 9.69 10.72 -11.41
CA TRP A 112 8.99 11.09 -10.18
C TRP A 112 9.91 11.18 -8.97
N ALA A 113 10.87 10.27 -8.84
CA ALA A 113 11.82 10.28 -7.72
C ALA A 113 12.66 11.57 -7.65
N VAL A 114 12.90 12.22 -8.80
CA VAL A 114 13.60 13.52 -8.87
C VAL A 114 12.67 14.68 -8.49
N THR A 115 11.39 14.58 -8.81
CA THR A 115 10.43 15.71 -8.75
C THR A 115 9.69 15.79 -7.41
N LEU A 116 9.57 14.67 -6.69
CA LEU A 116 8.81 14.60 -5.44
C LEU A 116 9.61 15.17 -4.26
N HIS A 117 9.05 16.19 -3.61
CA HIS A 117 9.60 16.88 -2.44
C HIS A 117 9.40 16.09 -1.12
N GLN A 118 10.19 16.41 -0.10
CA GLN A 118 10.08 15.81 1.24
C GLN A 118 9.04 16.55 2.09
N GLU A 119 8.08 15.83 2.67
CA GLU A 119 7.20 16.35 3.73
C GLU A 119 7.77 16.08 5.13
N THR A 120 7.47 16.95 6.10
CA THR A 120 7.97 16.86 7.48
C THR A 120 6.85 16.48 8.44
N ILE A 121 7.14 15.59 9.40
CA ILE A 121 6.19 15.03 10.39
C ILE A 121 5.32 16.08 11.12
N GLY A 122 5.81 17.31 11.30
CA GLY A 122 5.10 18.40 11.96
C GLY A 122 3.77 18.82 11.28
N SER A 123 3.58 18.55 9.99
CA SER A 123 2.32 18.85 9.27
C SER A 123 1.21 17.82 9.52
N MET A 124 1.52 16.64 10.10
CA MET A 124 0.59 15.51 10.18
C MET A 124 -0.33 15.51 11.41
N ILE A 125 0.10 16.06 12.55
CA ILE A 125 -0.64 15.96 13.82
C ILE A 125 -2.07 16.54 13.74
N PRO A 126 -2.31 17.73 13.15
CA PRO A 126 -3.66 18.28 13.03
C PRO A 126 -4.58 17.43 12.13
N VAL A 127 -4.03 16.84 11.07
CA VAL A 127 -4.78 16.01 10.11
C VAL A 127 -5.25 14.70 10.75
N ILE A 128 -4.42 14.06 11.58
CA ILE A 128 -4.78 12.83 12.30
C ILE A 128 -5.98 13.09 13.22
N GLN A 129 -5.98 14.20 13.96
CA GLN A 129 -7.07 14.56 14.87
C GLN A 129 -8.39 14.79 14.10
N GLU A 130 -8.33 15.47 12.96
CA GLU A 130 -9.50 15.71 12.12
C GLU A 130 -10.05 14.42 11.49
N VAL A 131 -9.19 13.51 11.03
CA VAL A 131 -9.59 12.22 10.48
C VAL A 131 -10.25 11.33 11.52
N ILE A 132 -9.73 11.27 12.75
CA ILE A 132 -10.36 10.52 13.85
C ILE A 132 -11.77 11.06 14.09
N GLN A 133 -11.92 12.37 14.20
CA GLN A 133 -13.22 13.02 14.43
C GLN A 133 -14.23 12.72 13.29
N LYS A 134 -13.76 12.70 12.04
CA LYS A 134 -14.63 12.43 10.87
C LYS A 134 -14.89 10.95 10.63
N ARG A 135 -13.94 10.02 10.86
CA ARG A 135 -14.18 8.57 10.68
C ARG A 135 -15.13 7.99 11.72
N LEU A 136 -15.22 8.62 12.90
CA LEU A 136 -16.26 8.31 13.90
C LEU A 136 -17.68 8.66 13.44
N THR A 137 -17.87 9.31 12.28
CA THR A 137 -19.22 9.55 11.73
C THR A 137 -19.78 8.38 10.91
N TYR A 138 -18.94 7.41 10.49
CA TYR A 138 -19.38 6.24 9.71
C TYR A 138 -19.55 4.94 10.52
N LEU A 139 -19.12 4.97 11.78
CA LEU A 139 -19.34 3.91 12.76
C LEU A 139 -20.32 4.49 13.79
N SER A 140 -21.63 4.34 13.54
CA SER A 140 -22.61 4.67 14.57
C SER A 140 -22.31 3.87 15.84
N ALA A 141 -22.65 4.43 17.01
CA ALA A 141 -22.47 3.75 18.29
C ALA A 141 -23.05 2.32 18.26
N ASP A 142 -24.22 2.15 17.61
CA ASP A 142 -24.87 0.85 17.40
C ASP A 142 -23.99 -0.17 16.66
N ARG A 143 -23.24 0.27 15.63
CA ARG A 143 -22.42 -0.62 14.80
C ARG A 143 -21.12 -1.03 15.49
N LEU A 144 -20.59 -0.16 16.36
CA LEU A 144 -19.45 -0.51 17.20
C LEU A 144 -19.84 -1.56 18.25
N GLN A 145 -21.04 -1.43 18.82
CA GLN A 145 -21.53 -2.36 19.81
C GLN A 145 -21.78 -3.77 19.24
N THR A 146 -22.28 -3.87 18.00
CA THR A 146 -22.49 -5.17 17.32
C THR A 146 -21.19 -5.90 16.98
N LEU A 147 -20.06 -5.19 16.83
CA LEU A 147 -18.75 -5.78 16.53
C LEU A 147 -18.00 -6.23 17.78
N VAL A 148 -18.37 -5.71 18.95
CA VAL A 148 -17.77 -6.09 20.25
C VAL A 148 -18.50 -7.29 20.87
N GLU A 149 -19.76 -7.51 20.50
CA GLU A 149 -20.60 -8.60 21.00
C GLU A 149 -20.60 -9.87 20.11
N ALA A 150 -19.90 -9.86 18.96
CA ALA A 150 -19.75 -10.97 18.03
C ALA A 150 -18.36 -11.62 18.12
#